data_AF-A0A1Y6EH34-F1
#
_entry.id   AF-A0A1Y6EH34-F1
#
_cell.length_a   1.000
_cell.length_b   1.000
_cell.length_c   1.000
_cell.angle_alpha   90.00
_cell.angle_beta   90.00
_cell.angle_gamma   90.00
#
_symmetry.space_group_name_H-M   'P 1'
#
loop_
_entity.id
_entity.type
_entity.pdbx_description
1 polymer ?
#
loop_
_entity_poly.entity_id
_entity_poly.type
_entity_poly.pdbx_seq_one_letter_code
_entity_poly.pdbx_strand_id
1 'polypeptide(L)' 'MKEAELLKGAKEIAEFLGMSVEGTKKLIQRKRIPTFKLGNNRYVRVSTLLGFIEAQEQAQLAAMNDNADQRLAA' A
#
# COMPACT_ATOMS: atom_id res chain seq x y z
N MET A 1 -2.94 8.15 -22.64
CA MET A 1 -4.09 7.43 -22.06
C MET A 1 -4.36 8.04 -20.70
N LYS A 2 -5.61 8.36 -20.35
CA LYS A 2 -5.94 8.89 -19.01
C LYS A 2 -5.91 7.69 -18.06
N GLU A 3 -4.95 7.67 -17.13
CA GLU A 3 -4.84 6.59 -16.16
C GLU A 3 -6.12 6.50 -15.33
N ALA A 4 -6.66 5.30 -15.17
CA ALA A 4 -7.84 5.10 -14.35
C ALA A 4 -7.48 5.36 -12.89
N GLU A 5 -8.15 6.33 -12.27
CA GLU A 5 -7.89 6.69 -10.86
C GLU A 5 -8.33 5.58 -9.89
N LEU A 6 -9.11 4.61 -10.35
CA LEU A 6 -9.64 3.49 -9.57
C LEU A 6 -9.13 2.16 -10.14
N LEU A 7 -8.47 1.38 -9.30
CA LEU A 7 -8.04 0.01 -9.61
C LEU A 7 -9.07 -0.98 -9.07
N LYS A 8 -9.49 -1.93 -9.92
CA LYS A 8 -10.50 -2.94 -9.62
C LYS A 8 -9.86 -4.29 -9.29
N GLY A 9 -10.05 -4.69 -8.03
CA GLY A 9 -9.74 -6.03 -7.54
C GLY A 9 -8.25 -6.32 -7.46
N ALA A 10 -7.91 -7.54 -7.05
CA ALA A 10 -6.52 -7.89 -6.76
C ALA A 10 -5.61 -7.89 -8.01
N LYS A 11 -6.15 -8.12 -9.21
CA LYS A 11 -5.36 -8.21 -10.44
C LYS A 11 -4.81 -6.84 -10.85
N GLU A 12 -5.67 -5.84 -11.02
CA GLU A 12 -5.24 -4.49 -11.41
C GLU A 12 -4.37 -3.84 -10.32
N ILE A 13 -4.69 -4.09 -9.05
CA ILE A 13 -3.86 -3.62 -7.93
C ILE A 13 -2.48 -4.28 -7.96
N ALA A 14 -2.40 -5.58 -8.26
CA ALA A 14 -1.13 -6.30 -8.34
C ALA A 14 -0.27 -5.80 -9.52
N GLU A 15 -0.89 -5.58 -10.68
CA GLU A 15 -0.24 -5.01 -11.86
C GLU A 15 0.31 -3.63 -11.57
N PHE A 16 -0.48 -2.76 -10.93
CA PHE A 16 -0.04 -1.42 -10.53
C PHE A 16 1.13 -1.45 -9.53
N LEU A 17 1.11 -2.36 -8.56
CA LEU A 17 2.16 -2.48 -7.55
C LEU A 17 3.38 -3.30 -8.02
N GLY A 18 3.35 -3.90 -9.22
CA GLY A 18 4.39 -4.83 -9.66
C GLY A 18 4.48 -6.09 -8.79
N MET A 19 3.39 -6.53 -8.18
CA MET A 19 3.33 -7.66 -7.24
C MET A 19 2.61 -8.87 -7.84
N SER A 20 2.70 -10.02 -7.16
CA SER A 20 1.89 -11.18 -7.50
C SER A 20 0.43 -10.99 -7.05
N VAL A 21 -0.52 -11.49 -7.85
CA VAL A 21 -1.97 -11.40 -7.55
C VAL A 21 -2.31 -12.07 -6.21
N GLU A 22 -1.65 -13.17 -5.88
CA GLU A 22 -1.89 -13.88 -4.61
C GLU A 22 -1.36 -13.07 -3.41
N GLY A 23 -0.19 -12.45 -3.53
CA GLY A 23 0.35 -11.53 -2.53
C GLY A 23 -0.61 -10.37 -2.29
N THR A 24 -1.10 -9.75 -3.36
CA THR A 24 -2.07 -8.66 -3.29
C THR A 24 -3.39 -9.12 -2.66
N LYS A 25 -3.91 -10.32 -2.98
CA LYS A 25 -5.09 -10.88 -2.28
C LYS A 25 -4.86 -10.98 -0.77
N LYS A 26 -3.69 -11.46 -0.34
CA LYS A 26 -3.33 -11.57 1.09
C LYS A 26 -3.28 -10.19 1.75
N LEU A 27 -2.68 -9.19 1.09
CA LEU A 27 -2.66 -7.80 1.59
C LEU A 27 -4.07 -7.24 1.76
N ILE A 28 -4.93 -7.45 0.77
CA ILE A 28 -6.33 -7.02 0.80
C ILE A 28 -7.10 -7.69 1.94
N GLN A 29 -6.97 -9.00 2.10
CA GLN A 29 -7.66 -9.77 3.15
C GLN A 29 -7.20 -9.35 4.54
N ARG A 30 -5.89 -9.10 4.71
CA ARG A 30 -5.28 -8.64 5.96
C ARG A 30 -5.45 -7.14 6.21
N LYS A 31 -6.19 -6.42 5.35
CA LYS A 31 -6.38 -4.97 5.42
C LYS A 31 -5.06 -4.19 5.51
N ARG A 32 -4.04 -4.66 4.79
CA ARG A 32 -2.70 -4.03 4.72
C ARG A 32 -2.58 -2.99 3.61
N ILE A 33 -3.62 -2.80 2.80
CA ILE A 33 -3.72 -1.73 1.82
C ILE A 33 -5.14 -1.13 1.82
N PRO A 34 -5.30 0.16 1.51
CA PRO A 34 -6.53 0.92 1.72
C PRO A 34 -7.61 0.63 0.64
N THR A 35 -8.20 -0.56 0.67
CA THR A 35 -9.26 -0.95 -0.26
C THR A 35 -10.66 -0.73 0.30
N PHE A 36 -11.62 -0.45 -0.58
CA PHE A 36 -13.05 -0.34 -0.27
C PHE A 36 -13.90 -1.26 -1.16
N LYS A 37 -15.15 -1.53 -0.77
CA LYS A 37 -16.10 -2.32 -1.57
C LYS A 37 -17.03 -1.40 -2.33
N LEU A 38 -17.34 -1.76 -3.57
CA LEU A 38 -18.40 -1.16 -4.38
C LEU A 38 -19.15 -2.30 -5.09
N GLY A 39 -20.37 -2.58 -4.63
CA GLY A 39 -21.10 -3.81 -4.97
C GLY A 39 -20.32 -5.06 -4.55
N ASN A 40 -20.21 -6.03 -5.46
CA ASN A 40 -19.46 -7.28 -5.23
C ASN A 40 -17.96 -7.17 -5.50
N ASN A 41 -17.49 -5.99 -5.93
CA ASN A 41 -16.10 -5.77 -6.29
C ASN A 41 -15.36 -4.96 -5.23
N ARG A 42 -14.03 -5.11 -5.21
CA ARG A 42 -13.14 -4.37 -4.33
C ARG A 42 -12.32 -3.40 -5.16
N TYR A 43 -12.15 -2.18 -4.66
CA TYR A 43 -11.47 -1.10 -5.36
C TYR A 43 -10.47 -0.41 -4.46
N VAL A 44 -9.54 0.31 -5.08
CA VAL A 44 -8.69 1.30 -4.42
C VAL A 44 -8.50 2.48 -5.36
N ARG A 45 -8.46 3.68 -4.79
CA ARG A 45 -8.06 4.87 -5.52
C ARG A 45 -6.54 4.95 -5.56
N VAL A 46 -5.96 5.20 -6.73
CA VAL A 46 -4.50 5.27 -6.92
C VAL A 46 -3.86 6.28 -5.97
N SER A 47 -4.40 7.51 -5.89
CA SER A 47 -3.89 8.55 -4.99
C SER A 47 -3.90 8.14 -3.52
N THR A 48 -4.94 7.42 -3.08
CA THR A 48 -5.02 6.89 -1.71
C THR A 48 -4.01 5.78 -1.47
N LEU A 49 -3.78 4.91 -2.45
CA LEU A 49 -2.79 3.84 -2.35
C LEU A 49 -1.37 4.41 -2.24
N LEU A 50 -1.03 5.39 -3.08
CA LEU A 50 0.28 6.03 -3.06
C LEU A 50 0.52 6.80 -1.75
N GLY A 51 -0.46 7.58 -1.29
CA GLY A 51 -0.33 8.29 -0.01
C GLY A 51 -0.20 7.33 1.19
N PHE A 52 -0.83 6.15 1.12
CA PHE A 52 -0.63 5.10 2.12
C PHE A 52 0.80 4.52 2.10
N ILE A 53 1.35 4.26 0.91
CA ILE A 53 2.72 3.75 0.75
C ILE A 53 3.72 4.77 1.28
N GLU A 54 3.59 6.04 0.89
CA GLU A 54 4.46 7.12 1.34
C GLU A 54 4.45 7.25 2.86
N ALA A 55 3.28 7.22 3.50
CA ALA A 55 3.17 7.24 4.96
C ALA A 55 3.89 6.04 5.61
N GLN A 56 3.83 4.87 4.99
CA GLN A 56 4.49 3.66 5.49
C GLN A 56 6.02 3.72 5.31
N GLU A 57 6.51 4.33 4.24
CA GLU A 57 7.94 4.58 4.02
C GLU A 57 8.47 5.57 5.06
N GLN A 58 7.76 6.68 5.28
CA GLN A 58 8.14 7.69 6.28
C GLN A 58 8.16 7.11 7.70
N ALA A 59 7.16 6.30 8.06
CA ALA A 59 7.13 5.64 9.36
C ALA A 59 8.33 4.69 9.57
N GLN A 60 8.77 3.99 8.52
CA GLN A 60 9.95 3.12 8.57
C GLN A 60 11.25 3.91 8.68
N LEU A 61 11.38 5.01 7.94
CA LEU A 61 12.55 5.90 8.02
C LEU A 61 12.67 6.54 9.40
N ALA A 62 11.57 7.03 9.96
CA ALA A 62 11.54 7.60 11.31
C ALA A 62 11.99 6.56 12.36
N ALA A 63 11.43 5.35 12.31
CA ALA A 63 11.82 4.27 13.21
C ALA A 63 13.29 3.85 13.05
N MET A 64 13.86 3.94 11.86
CA MET A 64 15.28 3.65 11.63
C MET A 64 16.20 4.70 12.25
N ASN A 65 15.84 5.98 12.16
CA ASN A 65 16.60 7.09 12.74
C ASN A 65 16.59 7.06 14.27
N ASP A 66 15.41 6.82 14.88
CA ASP A 66 15.29 6.70 16.34
C ASP A 66 16.22 5.62 16.92
N ASN A 67 16.36 4.49 16.20
CA ASN A 67 17.25 3.40 16.59
C ASN A 67 18.75 3.73 16.40
N ALA A 68 19.09 4.61 15.46
CA ALA A 68 20.46 5.06 15.25
C ALA A 68 20.89 6.03 16.36
N ASP A 69 20.01 6.96 16.75
CA ASP A 69 20.27 7.91 17.83
C ASP A 69 20.46 7.21 19.19
N GLN A 70 19.65 6.19 19.48
CA GLN A 70 19.78 5.39 20.71
C GLN A 70 21.09 4.59 20.80
N ARG A 71 21.72 4.27 19.66
CA ARG A 71 23.00 3.54 19.63
C ARG A 71 24.22 4.45 19.74
N LEU A 72 24.11 5.73 19.40
CA LEU A 72 25.19 6.71 19.60
C LEU A 72 25.26 7.21 21.05
N ALA A 73 24.16 7.12 21.79
CA ALA A 73 24.05 7.60 23.17
C ALA A 73 24.36 6.54 24.25
N ALA A 74 24.74 5.31 23.85
CA ALA A 74 25.06 4.17 24.73
C ALA A 74 26.54 3.78 24.61
#